data_AF-E7N1J6-F1
#
_entry.id   AF-E7N1J6-F1
#
_cell.length_a   1.000
_cell.length_b   1.000
_cell.length_c   1.000
_cell.angle_alpha   90.00
_cell.angle_beta   90.00
_cell.angle_gamma   90.00
#
_symmetry.space_group_name_H-M   'P 1'
#
loop_
_entity.id
_entity.type
_entity.pdbx_description
1 polymer ?
#
loop_
_entity_poly.entity_id
_entity_poly.type
_entity_poly.pdbx_seq_one_letter_code
_entity_poly.pdbx_strand_id
1 'polypeptide(L)'
;MPDKKNNEMPVEEIPDIYDRRTLNQMYREIPLKDTTSRLLRKYFAAMANLYGIIPLPEAYKIAKHFSPRSFSEEEFFSFAEIARHEDGNYGVLGAENLYTDGRPSAPHDREIVNLDLMEPVRTDKIAYYDTKEFQYGKTYYIPSTKEDLLAYVDEYYVEVTPEYTAFDRFLRAHYAPKKKIIGADLAVKALFIAIRIDVDMNTLMDDFALYGFILRDDDDFARFAELYQNHVNNARLFSNCGYTPNEIRAMQPTEYDKNATISIGKNMRAMLENGELDIYDLRRSIMEEQEFPNEWMRDSLLEQIDEILAGRSPSAKSKKIGRNEPCPCGSGKKYKKCCGH
;
A
#
# COMPACT_ATOMS: atom_id res chain seq x y z
N MET A 1 0.92 -11.47 -16.25
CA MET A 1 -0.24 -11.91 -15.44
C MET A 1 -0.01 -13.37 -15.13
N PRO A 2 0.17 -13.76 -13.85
CA PRO A 2 0.20 -15.17 -13.50
C PRO A 2 -1.23 -15.75 -13.57
N ASP A 3 -1.28 -17.03 -13.88
CA ASP A 3 -2.47 -17.79 -14.29
C ASP A 3 -3.49 -17.94 -13.14
N LYS A 4 -4.78 -17.68 -13.43
CA LYS A 4 -5.90 -17.72 -12.46
C LYS A 4 -6.29 -19.13 -11.99
N LYS A 5 -5.46 -20.15 -12.20
CA LYS A 5 -5.94 -21.55 -12.18
C LYS A 5 -5.55 -22.43 -11.00
N ASN A 6 -4.63 -22.06 -10.13
CA ASN A 6 -4.31 -22.87 -8.95
C ASN A 6 -4.31 -22.01 -7.68
N ASN A 7 -5.51 -21.82 -7.09
CA ASN A 7 -5.70 -21.33 -5.73
C ASN A 7 -5.45 -22.46 -4.68
N GLU A 8 -4.52 -23.38 -4.97
CA GLU A 8 -4.07 -24.36 -3.98
C GLU A 8 -3.05 -23.67 -3.07
N MET A 9 -3.22 -23.80 -1.75
CA MET A 9 -2.32 -23.24 -0.76
C MET A 9 -0.87 -23.60 -1.10
N PRO A 10 0.06 -22.63 -1.17
CA PRO A 10 1.49 -22.94 -1.24
C PRO A 10 1.88 -23.87 -0.10
N VAL A 11 2.34 -25.06 -0.45
CA VAL A 11 2.95 -26.00 0.50
C VAL A 11 4.43 -25.64 0.60
N GLU A 12 4.74 -24.57 1.32
CA GLU A 12 6.04 -24.36 1.97
C GLU A 12 5.92 -23.28 3.05
N GLU A 13 6.36 -23.64 4.25
CA GLU A 13 6.05 -23.01 5.54
C GLU A 13 6.59 -21.57 5.66
N ILE A 14 5.97 -20.76 6.54
CA ILE A 14 6.60 -19.55 7.09
C ILE A 14 8.05 -19.92 7.45
N PRO A 15 9.06 -19.09 7.11
CA PRO A 15 10.46 -19.46 7.34
C PRO A 15 10.69 -19.98 8.76
N ASP A 16 11.53 -21.01 8.88
CA ASP A 16 11.87 -21.61 10.17
C ASP A 16 12.28 -20.55 11.20
N ILE A 17 11.62 -20.56 12.35
CA ILE A 17 11.98 -19.67 13.47
C ILE A 17 13.23 -20.22 14.14
N TYR A 18 14.27 -19.39 14.20
CA TYR A 18 15.51 -19.77 14.85
C TYR A 18 15.48 -19.46 16.34
N ASP A 19 16.17 -20.28 17.12
CA ASP A 19 16.31 -20.01 18.55
C ASP A 19 17.10 -18.72 18.79
N ARG A 20 16.86 -18.09 19.95
CA ARG A 20 17.45 -16.80 20.31
C ARG A 20 18.98 -16.81 20.33
N ARG A 21 19.63 -17.93 20.65
CA ARG A 21 21.10 -18.02 20.66
C ARG A 21 21.63 -17.97 19.23
N THR A 22 21.01 -18.71 18.31
CA THR A 22 21.33 -18.72 16.89
C THR A 22 21.17 -17.32 16.28
N LEU A 23 20.02 -16.67 16.49
CA LEU A 23 19.78 -15.31 16.01
C LEU A 23 20.81 -14.30 16.55
N ASN A 24 21.11 -14.35 17.85
CA ASN A 24 22.11 -13.47 18.46
C ASN A 24 23.52 -13.67 17.88
N GLN A 25 23.86 -14.89 17.46
CA GLN A 25 25.14 -15.14 16.80
C GLN A 25 25.17 -14.50 15.41
N MET A 26 24.14 -14.73 14.59
CA MET A 26 24.03 -14.13 13.25
C MET A 26 24.09 -12.61 13.31
N TYR A 27 23.40 -11.98 14.27
CA TYR A 27 23.43 -10.53 14.44
C TYR A 27 24.80 -9.96 14.80
N ARG A 28 25.69 -10.75 15.43
CA ARG A 28 27.07 -10.33 15.73
C ARG A 28 28.00 -10.44 14.54
N GLU A 29 27.63 -11.23 13.53
CA GLU A 29 28.44 -11.46 12.34
C GLU A 29 28.26 -10.34 11.30
N ILE A 30 27.15 -9.60 11.36
CA ILE A 30 26.93 -8.42 10.51
C ILE A 30 27.50 -7.14 11.18
N PRO A 31 28.01 -6.16 10.41
CA PRO A 31 28.63 -4.94 10.94
C PRO A 31 27.61 -3.91 11.50
N LEU A 32 26.46 -4.37 12.00
CA LEU A 32 25.35 -3.52 12.44
C LEU A 32 25.35 -3.33 13.96
N LYS A 33 25.26 -2.08 14.41
CA LYS A 33 25.15 -1.78 15.85
C LYS A 33 23.84 -2.33 16.42
N ASP A 34 23.88 -2.91 17.62
CA ASP A 34 22.69 -3.39 18.33
C ASP A 34 21.54 -2.36 18.42
N THR A 35 21.86 -1.08 18.63
CA THR A 35 20.86 0.00 18.68
C THR A 35 20.16 0.18 17.34
N THR A 36 20.90 -0.02 16.25
CA THR A 36 20.36 0.05 14.89
C THR A 36 19.53 -1.19 14.58
N SER A 37 19.98 -2.39 14.94
CA SER A 37 19.18 -3.62 14.75
C SER A 37 17.86 -3.56 15.54
N ARG A 38 17.87 -3.03 16.78
CA ARG A 38 16.63 -2.79 17.54
C ARG A 38 15.71 -1.78 16.86
N LEU A 39 16.26 -0.74 16.23
CA LEU A 39 15.48 0.23 15.50
C LEU A 39 14.89 -0.36 14.21
N LEU A 40 15.65 -1.17 13.47
CA LEU A 40 15.16 -1.84 12.27
C LEU A 40 14.01 -2.80 12.58
N ARG A 41 14.11 -3.61 13.65
CA ARG A 41 12.97 -4.44 14.10
C ARG A 41 11.70 -3.61 14.34
N LYS A 42 11.85 -2.44 14.98
CA LYS A 42 10.71 -1.54 15.20
C LYS A 42 10.15 -0.99 13.89
N TYR A 43 11.00 -0.65 12.93
CA TYR A 43 10.53 -0.24 11.61
C TYR A 43 9.80 -1.37 10.90
N PHE A 44 10.31 -2.61 10.93
CA PHE A 44 9.67 -3.74 10.26
C PHE A 44 8.29 -4.02 10.86
N ALA A 45 8.18 -4.09 12.19
CA ALA A 45 6.90 -4.25 12.87
C ALA A 45 5.92 -3.11 12.54
N ALA A 46 6.37 -1.86 12.64
CA ALA A 46 5.55 -0.69 12.32
C ALA A 46 5.07 -0.69 10.87
N MET A 47 5.94 -1.05 9.92
CA MET A 47 5.62 -1.06 8.49
C MET A 47 4.69 -2.21 8.15
N ALA A 48 4.86 -3.40 8.75
CA ALA A 48 3.90 -4.50 8.64
C ALA A 48 2.53 -4.07 9.18
N ASN A 49 2.51 -3.47 10.37
CA ASN A 49 1.28 -3.04 11.01
C ASN A 49 0.66 -1.79 10.38
N LEU A 50 1.37 -1.01 9.56
CA LEU A 50 0.85 0.17 8.86
C LEU A 50 0.38 -0.16 7.44
N TYR A 51 1.20 -0.91 6.70
CA TYR A 51 1.01 -1.15 5.27
C TYR A 51 0.43 -2.54 4.96
N GLY A 52 0.51 -3.49 5.89
CA GLY A 52 0.14 -4.89 5.66
C GLY A 52 1.19 -5.62 4.83
N ILE A 53 1.52 -5.12 3.65
CA ILE A 53 2.57 -5.63 2.76
C ILE A 53 3.44 -4.44 2.35
N ILE A 54 4.77 -4.62 2.39
CA ILE A 54 5.71 -3.66 1.81
C ILE A 54 6.96 -4.37 1.25
N PRO A 55 7.35 -4.14 -0.02
CA PRO A 55 8.63 -4.62 -0.55
C PRO A 55 9.81 -4.04 0.23
N LEU A 56 10.83 -4.85 0.52
CA LEU A 56 12.00 -4.39 1.26
C LEU A 56 12.70 -3.15 0.66
N PRO A 57 12.75 -2.94 -0.67
CA PRO A 57 13.31 -1.71 -1.24
C PRO A 57 12.52 -0.45 -0.85
N GLU A 58 11.18 -0.54 -0.79
CA GLU A 58 10.33 0.56 -0.32
C GLU A 58 10.47 0.75 1.20
N ALA A 59 10.52 -0.35 1.96
CA ALA A 59 10.78 -0.30 3.39
C ALA A 59 12.13 0.37 3.70
N TYR A 60 13.18 0.09 2.91
CA TYR A 60 14.48 0.75 3.00
C TYR A 60 14.35 2.26 2.78
N LYS A 61 13.67 2.71 1.72
CA LYS A 61 13.45 4.14 1.43
C LYS A 61 12.78 4.86 2.61
N ILE A 62 11.72 4.28 3.17
CA ILE A 62 11.00 4.87 4.31
C ILE A 62 11.86 4.85 5.58
N ALA A 63 12.59 3.75 5.84
CA ALA A 63 13.50 3.67 6.98
C ALA A 63 14.64 4.71 6.88
N LYS A 64 15.16 4.95 5.66
CA LYS A 64 16.16 6.00 5.38
C LYS A 64 15.59 7.41 5.50
N HIS A 65 14.33 7.63 5.15
CA HIS A 65 13.65 8.91 5.36
C HIS A 65 13.74 9.35 6.83
N PHE A 66 13.44 8.45 7.77
CA PHE A 66 13.50 8.74 9.21
C PHE A 66 14.89 8.56 9.85
N SER A 67 15.79 7.83 9.21
CA SER A 67 17.14 7.50 9.73
C SER A 67 18.23 7.58 8.65
N PRO A 68 18.49 8.77 8.06
CA PRO A 68 19.31 8.90 6.84
C PRO A 68 20.78 8.52 7.02
N ARG A 69 21.31 8.50 8.25
CA ARG A 69 22.73 8.21 8.56
C ARG A 69 22.94 6.99 9.45
N SER A 70 21.91 6.20 9.71
CA SER A 70 21.98 5.15 10.75
C SER A 70 22.47 3.79 10.27
N PHE A 71 22.32 3.49 8.98
CA PHE A 71 22.72 2.22 8.36
C PHE A 71 22.90 2.38 6.84
N SER A 72 23.66 1.46 6.24
CA SER A 72 23.82 1.27 4.80
C SER A 72 22.70 0.38 4.22
N GLU A 73 22.64 0.30 2.90
CA GLU A 73 21.73 -0.61 2.19
C GLU A 73 22.07 -2.08 2.47
N GLU A 74 23.35 -2.45 2.35
CA GLU A 74 23.84 -3.79 2.66
C GLU A 74 23.48 -4.20 4.09
N GLU A 75 23.70 -3.33 5.07
CA GLU A 75 23.33 -3.57 6.46
C GLU A 75 21.82 -3.81 6.67
N PHE A 76 20.97 -3.09 5.93
CA PHE A 76 19.52 -3.24 5.99
C PHE A 76 19.07 -4.60 5.45
N PHE A 77 19.57 -5.00 4.28
CA PHE A 77 19.20 -6.27 3.67
C PHE A 77 19.83 -7.47 4.39
N SER A 78 21.06 -7.36 4.90
CA SER A 78 21.63 -8.39 5.79
C SER A 78 20.83 -8.54 7.08
N PHE A 79 20.35 -7.43 7.65
CA PHE A 79 19.43 -7.49 8.79
C PHE A 79 18.12 -8.22 8.41
N ALA A 80 17.53 -7.91 7.25
CA ALA A 80 16.29 -8.55 6.79
C ALA A 80 16.43 -10.08 6.65
N GLU A 81 17.58 -10.56 6.18
CA GLU A 81 17.89 -12.00 6.07
C GLU A 81 17.98 -12.72 7.40
N ILE A 82 18.29 -12.02 8.48
CA ILE A 82 18.24 -12.59 9.83
C ILE A 82 16.83 -12.44 10.38
N ALA A 83 16.20 -11.29 10.16
CA ALA A 83 14.86 -10.96 10.64
C ALA A 83 13.77 -11.90 10.12
N ARG A 84 13.93 -12.49 8.92
CA ARG A 84 13.00 -13.52 8.39
C ARG A 84 12.84 -14.75 9.29
N HIS A 85 13.80 -15.01 10.17
CA HIS A 85 13.82 -16.15 11.09
C HIS A 85 13.45 -15.76 12.53
N GLU A 86 13.06 -14.49 12.76
CA GLU A 86 12.59 -14.04 14.05
C GLU A 86 11.13 -14.46 14.31
N ASP A 87 10.82 -14.71 15.57
CA ASP A 87 9.43 -14.87 16.02
C ASP A 87 8.80 -13.48 16.19
N GLY A 88 7.69 -13.24 15.50
CA GLY A 88 7.03 -11.93 15.45
C GLY A 88 5.70 -11.96 14.70
N ASN A 89 5.03 -10.80 14.65
CA ASN A 89 3.73 -10.63 13.99
C ASN A 89 3.86 -10.28 12.48
N TYR A 90 5.08 -10.34 11.94
CA TYR A 90 5.36 -10.14 10.53
C TYR A 90 6.33 -11.22 10.04
N GLY A 91 6.24 -11.55 8.75
CA GLY A 91 7.23 -12.36 8.03
C GLY A 91 8.03 -11.50 7.06
N VAL A 92 9.28 -11.89 6.80
CA VAL A 92 10.03 -11.40 5.64
C VAL A 92 10.02 -12.52 4.60
N LEU A 93 9.13 -12.38 3.62
CA LEU A 93 8.72 -13.48 2.74
C LEU A 93 9.16 -13.22 1.31
N GLY A 94 9.65 -14.26 0.64
CA GLY A 94 9.95 -14.25 -0.79
C GLY A 94 8.89 -15.02 -1.59
N ALA A 95 9.08 -15.06 -2.91
CA ALA A 95 8.22 -15.84 -3.79
C ALA A 95 8.13 -17.31 -3.37
N GLU A 96 9.24 -17.89 -2.88
CA GLU A 96 9.32 -19.25 -2.32
C GLU A 96 8.31 -19.52 -1.18
N ASN A 97 7.91 -18.48 -0.44
CA ASN A 97 6.95 -18.61 0.66
C ASN A 97 5.52 -18.27 0.23
N LEU A 98 5.36 -17.51 -0.85
CA LEU A 98 4.10 -16.85 -1.22
C LEU A 98 3.40 -17.52 -2.41
N TYR A 99 4.08 -18.37 -3.17
CA TYR A 99 3.55 -18.99 -4.39
C TYR A 99 3.98 -20.46 -4.47
N THR A 100 3.08 -21.32 -4.95
CA THR A 100 3.33 -22.77 -5.11
C THR A 100 4.50 -23.09 -6.05
N ASP A 101 4.76 -22.24 -7.05
CA ASP A 101 5.86 -22.33 -7.99
C ASP A 101 6.97 -21.29 -7.72
N GLY A 102 6.96 -20.72 -6.51
CA GLY A 102 7.91 -19.73 -6.04
C GLY A 102 9.35 -20.24 -6.10
N ARG A 103 10.24 -19.42 -6.67
CA ARG A 103 11.68 -19.69 -6.64
C ARG A 103 12.33 -18.95 -5.48
N PRO A 104 13.46 -19.44 -4.96
CA PRO A 104 14.24 -18.72 -3.96
C PRO A 104 14.54 -17.28 -4.41
N SER A 105 14.06 -16.32 -3.62
CA SER A 105 14.22 -14.90 -3.89
C SER A 105 15.56 -14.39 -3.36
N ALA A 106 16.13 -13.39 -4.03
CA ALA A 106 17.20 -12.62 -3.42
C ALA A 106 16.63 -11.77 -2.25
N PRO A 107 17.44 -11.36 -1.26
CA PRO A 107 16.97 -10.54 -0.15
C PRO A 107 16.22 -9.28 -0.61
N HIS A 108 16.67 -8.67 -1.72
CA HIS A 108 16.06 -7.46 -2.26
C HIS A 108 14.64 -7.67 -2.82
N ASP A 109 14.29 -8.89 -3.22
CA ASP A 109 13.01 -9.23 -3.84
C ASP A 109 11.97 -9.71 -2.83
N ARG A 110 12.30 -9.66 -1.52
CA ARG A 110 11.40 -10.04 -0.44
C ARG A 110 10.56 -8.88 0.06
N GLU A 111 9.53 -9.24 0.80
CA GLU A 111 8.53 -8.31 1.31
C GLU A 111 8.36 -8.51 2.81
N ILE A 112 8.13 -7.41 3.54
CA ILE A 112 7.63 -7.47 4.91
C ILE A 112 6.12 -7.66 4.81
N VAL A 113 5.60 -8.72 5.39
CA VAL A 113 4.20 -9.12 5.34
C VAL A 113 3.66 -9.26 6.76
N ASN A 114 2.58 -8.55 7.09
CA ASN A 114 1.82 -8.78 8.30
C ASN A 114 1.20 -10.18 8.25
N LEU A 115 1.44 -10.99 9.29
CA LEU A 115 1.02 -12.40 9.29
C LEU A 115 -0.50 -12.59 9.40
N ASP A 116 -1.25 -11.58 9.85
CA ASP A 116 -2.73 -11.61 9.82
C ASP A 116 -3.27 -11.76 8.39
N LEU A 117 -2.50 -11.35 7.37
CA LEU A 117 -2.86 -11.52 5.96
C LEU A 117 -2.69 -12.96 5.44
N MET A 118 -1.95 -13.78 6.19
CA MET A 118 -1.65 -15.17 5.83
C MET A 118 -2.63 -16.15 6.49
N GLU A 119 -3.48 -15.68 7.40
CA GLU A 119 -4.55 -16.51 7.98
C GLU A 119 -5.67 -16.75 6.95
N PRO A 120 -6.20 -17.98 6.83
CA PRO A 120 -7.30 -18.27 5.93
C PRO A 120 -8.56 -17.49 6.34
N VAL A 121 -9.10 -16.71 5.40
CA VAL A 121 -10.46 -16.17 5.51
C VAL A 121 -11.45 -17.29 5.15
N ARG A 122 -12.75 -17.10 5.39
CA ARG A 122 -13.85 -18.07 5.13
C ARG A 122 -13.84 -18.80 3.77
N THR A 123 -13.06 -18.32 2.79
CA THR A 123 -13.06 -18.82 1.40
C THR A 123 -11.86 -19.73 1.05
N ASP A 124 -11.12 -20.25 2.05
CA ASP A 124 -9.81 -20.92 1.87
C ASP A 124 -8.77 -20.02 1.17
N LYS A 125 -9.07 -18.73 1.03
CA LYS A 125 -8.18 -17.71 0.49
C LYS A 125 -7.57 -16.90 1.63
N ILE A 126 -6.30 -16.60 1.51
CA ILE A 126 -5.58 -15.69 2.40
C ILE A 126 -5.72 -14.25 1.87
N ALA A 127 -5.87 -13.29 2.79
CA ALA A 127 -6.09 -11.87 2.45
C ALA A 127 -4.89 -11.21 1.76
N TYR A 128 -3.71 -11.84 1.83
CA TYR A 128 -2.48 -11.39 1.18
C TYR A 128 -2.67 -11.08 -0.31
N TYR A 129 -3.27 -11.99 -1.09
CA TYR A 129 -3.33 -11.84 -2.55
C TYR A 129 -4.24 -10.69 -2.99
N ASP A 130 -5.39 -10.54 -2.34
CA ASP A 130 -6.33 -9.45 -2.63
C ASP A 130 -5.67 -8.11 -2.23
N THR A 131 -5.06 -8.04 -1.05
CA THR A 131 -4.31 -6.86 -0.60
C THR A 131 -3.22 -6.48 -1.60
N LYS A 132 -2.44 -7.46 -2.07
CA LYS A 132 -1.35 -7.26 -3.02
C LYS A 132 -1.86 -6.70 -4.35
N GLU A 133 -2.99 -7.22 -4.85
CA GLU A 133 -3.62 -6.71 -6.06
C GLU A 133 -4.06 -5.26 -5.88
N PHE A 134 -4.70 -4.92 -4.76
CA PHE A 134 -5.16 -3.54 -4.50
C PHE A 134 -4.03 -2.53 -4.28
N GLN A 135 -2.87 -2.96 -3.79
CA GLN A 135 -1.69 -2.11 -3.65
C GLN A 135 -0.98 -1.81 -4.97
N TYR A 136 -1.23 -2.59 -6.03
CA TYR A 136 -0.48 -2.49 -7.27
C TYR A 136 -0.55 -1.08 -7.88
N GLY A 137 0.63 -0.50 -8.16
CA GLY A 137 0.77 0.84 -8.74
C GLY A 137 0.54 1.99 -7.76
N LYS A 138 0.27 1.74 -6.46
CA LYS A 138 0.11 2.79 -5.45
C LYS A 138 1.46 3.11 -4.79
N THR A 139 1.61 4.37 -4.38
CA THR A 139 2.70 4.82 -3.50
C THR A 139 2.39 4.51 -2.04
N TYR A 140 3.41 4.43 -1.18
CA TYR A 140 3.26 4.28 0.26
C TYR A 140 3.03 5.61 0.96
N TYR A 141 2.12 5.64 1.93
CA TYR A 141 1.96 6.76 2.84
C TYR A 141 3.22 6.89 3.71
N ILE A 142 3.76 8.09 3.85
CA ILE A 142 4.87 8.35 4.76
C ILE A 142 4.33 9.17 5.93
N PRO A 143 4.35 8.64 7.17
CA PRO A 143 3.95 9.40 8.35
C PRO A 143 4.72 10.72 8.51
N SER A 144 4.09 11.72 9.12
CA SER A 144 4.70 13.05 9.27
C SER A 144 5.94 13.03 10.17
N THR A 145 5.95 12.17 11.19
CA THR A 145 7.08 12.00 12.10
C THR A 145 7.48 10.53 12.24
N LYS A 146 8.70 10.31 12.75
CA LYS A 146 9.20 8.98 13.07
C LYS A 146 8.36 8.34 14.18
N GLU A 147 7.93 9.13 15.15
CA GLU A 147 7.09 8.71 16.26
C GLU A 147 5.72 8.22 15.76
N ASP A 148 5.13 8.89 14.76
CA ASP A 148 3.87 8.45 14.14
C ASP A 148 4.02 7.09 13.47
N LEU A 149 5.14 6.84 12.76
CA LEU A 149 5.44 5.50 12.24
C LEU A 149 5.59 4.50 13.39
N LEU A 150 6.40 4.83 14.39
CA LEU A 150 6.72 3.91 15.49
C LEU A 150 5.54 3.64 16.44
N ALA A 151 4.46 4.43 16.38
CA ALA A 151 3.21 4.11 17.07
C ALA A 151 2.63 2.76 16.61
N TYR A 152 2.81 2.41 15.32
CA TYR A 152 2.39 1.14 14.75
C TYR A 152 3.24 -0.06 15.18
N VAL A 153 4.28 0.10 16.02
CA VAL A 153 4.95 -1.06 16.64
C VAL A 153 3.97 -1.84 17.51
N ASP A 154 3.02 -1.16 18.15
CA ASP A 154 1.88 -1.80 18.78
C ASP A 154 0.90 -2.26 17.69
N GLU A 155 0.72 -3.56 17.55
CA GLU A 155 -0.16 -4.17 16.55
C GLU A 155 -1.63 -3.80 16.74
N TYR A 156 -2.01 -3.39 17.95
CA TYR A 156 -3.35 -2.92 18.28
C TYR A 156 -3.50 -1.41 18.19
N TYR A 157 -2.47 -0.69 17.72
CA TYR A 157 -2.54 0.75 17.56
C TYR A 157 -3.57 1.14 16.49
N VAL A 158 -4.47 2.05 16.87
CA VAL A 158 -5.42 2.70 15.98
C VAL A 158 -5.35 4.19 16.26
N GLU A 159 -5.28 5.01 15.20
CA GLU A 159 -5.28 6.46 15.34
C GLU A 159 -6.58 6.92 16.03
N VAL A 160 -6.43 7.70 17.11
CA VAL A 160 -7.57 8.17 17.90
C VAL A 160 -8.22 9.36 17.21
N THR A 161 -9.09 9.07 16.25
CA THR A 161 -9.92 10.07 15.55
C THR A 161 -11.29 10.22 16.23
N PRO A 162 -12.03 11.32 15.94
CA PRO A 162 -13.43 11.43 16.36
C PRO A 162 -14.29 10.26 15.89
N GLU A 163 -14.06 9.76 14.67
CA GLU A 163 -14.77 8.63 14.06
C GLU A 163 -14.46 7.32 14.78
N TYR A 164 -13.17 7.05 15.05
CA TYR A 164 -12.75 5.91 15.88
C TYR A 164 -13.42 5.95 17.26
N THR A 165 -13.38 7.11 17.92
CA THR A 165 -13.92 7.28 19.28
C THR A 165 -15.44 7.04 19.32
N ALA A 166 -16.15 7.50 18.29
CA ALA A 166 -17.59 7.27 18.16
C ALA A 166 -17.89 5.78 17.94
N PHE A 167 -17.09 5.11 17.11
CA PHE A 167 -17.29 3.69 16.81
C PHE A 167 -16.89 2.78 17.97
N ASP A 168 -15.75 3.00 18.62
CA ASP A 168 -15.33 2.28 19.83
C ASP A 168 -16.41 2.31 20.92
N ARG A 169 -16.99 3.50 21.18
CA ARG A 169 -18.07 3.66 22.15
C ARG A 169 -19.29 2.81 21.80
N PHE A 170 -19.68 2.81 20.52
CA PHE A 170 -20.78 1.98 20.04
C PHE A 170 -20.45 0.51 20.25
N LEU A 171 -19.31 0.01 19.75
CA LEU A 171 -18.91 -1.38 19.88
C LEU A 171 -18.91 -1.86 21.33
N ARG A 172 -18.37 -1.05 22.27
CA ARG A 172 -18.38 -1.38 23.70
C ARG A 172 -19.79 -1.45 24.30
N ALA A 173 -20.72 -0.60 23.86
CA ALA A 173 -22.12 -0.65 24.30
C ALA A 173 -22.90 -1.86 23.73
N HIS A 174 -22.41 -2.41 22.62
CA HIS A 174 -22.98 -3.58 21.94
C HIS A 174 -22.18 -4.88 22.22
N TYR A 175 -21.23 -4.85 23.15
CA TYR A 175 -20.46 -6.01 23.57
C TYR A 175 -21.22 -6.84 24.62
N ALA A 176 -21.66 -8.04 24.25
CA ALA A 176 -22.47 -8.91 25.10
C ALA A 176 -22.17 -10.40 24.81
N PRO A 177 -20.96 -10.89 25.17
CA PRO A 177 -20.52 -12.21 24.76
C PRO A 177 -21.30 -13.30 25.51
N LYS A 178 -21.79 -14.31 24.77
CA LYS A 178 -22.55 -15.45 25.35
C LYS A 178 -21.70 -16.36 26.25
N LYS A 179 -20.37 -16.34 26.10
CA LYS A 179 -19.37 -17.05 26.91
C LYS A 179 -18.18 -16.13 27.16
N LYS A 180 -17.38 -16.37 28.20
CA LYS A 180 -16.09 -15.67 28.36
C LYS A 180 -15.11 -16.12 27.27
N ILE A 181 -15.18 -15.49 26.10
CA ILE A 181 -14.31 -15.75 24.95
C ILE A 181 -13.06 -14.87 25.10
N ILE A 182 -13.24 -13.55 24.94
CA ILE A 182 -12.20 -12.52 25.11
C ILE A 182 -12.78 -11.35 25.92
N GLY A 183 -11.95 -10.37 26.30
CA GLY A 183 -12.43 -9.13 26.93
C GLY A 183 -12.90 -8.12 25.89
N ALA A 184 -13.77 -7.18 26.30
CA ALA A 184 -14.30 -6.13 25.41
C ALA A 184 -13.18 -5.33 24.71
N ASP A 185 -12.08 -5.05 25.42
CA ASP A 185 -10.95 -4.29 24.86
C ASP A 185 -10.29 -5.03 23.69
N LEU A 186 -10.00 -6.33 23.87
CA LEU A 186 -9.40 -7.17 22.83
C LEU A 186 -10.37 -7.38 21.66
N ALA A 187 -11.66 -7.58 21.95
CA ALA A 187 -12.68 -7.73 20.91
C ALA A 187 -12.78 -6.48 20.01
N VAL A 188 -12.77 -5.29 20.60
CA VAL A 188 -12.83 -4.04 19.85
C VAL A 188 -11.57 -3.85 19.01
N LYS A 189 -10.39 -4.09 19.60
CA LYS A 189 -9.10 -4.01 18.89
C LYS A 189 -9.05 -4.98 17.70
N ALA A 190 -9.44 -6.24 17.90
CA ALA A 190 -9.49 -7.24 16.84
C ALA A 190 -10.40 -6.82 15.68
N LEU A 191 -11.58 -6.25 15.98
CA LEU A 191 -12.47 -5.75 14.94
C LEU A 191 -11.82 -4.60 14.14
N PHE A 192 -11.15 -3.67 14.80
CA PHE A 192 -10.44 -2.60 14.10
C PHE A 192 -9.28 -3.10 13.23
N ILE A 193 -8.58 -4.18 13.64
CA ILE A 193 -7.57 -4.83 12.81
C ILE A 193 -8.22 -5.43 11.55
N ALA A 194 -9.32 -6.17 11.70
CA ALA A 194 -10.06 -6.74 10.57
C ALA A 194 -10.49 -5.68 9.54
N ILE A 195 -10.90 -4.49 10.02
CA ILE A 195 -11.22 -3.36 9.15
C ILE A 195 -10.01 -2.88 8.35
N ARG A 196 -8.80 -2.86 8.94
CA ARG A 196 -7.58 -2.41 8.26
C ARG A 196 -7.07 -3.40 7.22
N ILE A 197 -7.32 -4.69 7.44
CA ILE A 197 -7.11 -5.77 6.47
C ILE A 197 -8.07 -5.62 5.28
N ASP A 198 -9.16 -4.86 5.44
CA ASP A 198 -10.16 -4.59 4.39
C ASP A 198 -10.95 -5.86 4.01
N VAL A 199 -11.31 -6.66 5.02
CA VAL A 199 -12.14 -7.86 4.82
C VAL A 199 -13.56 -7.50 4.36
N ASP A 200 -14.21 -8.41 3.63
CA ASP A 200 -15.57 -8.17 3.18
C ASP A 200 -16.57 -8.13 4.35
N MET A 201 -17.70 -7.45 4.13
CA MET A 201 -18.71 -7.24 5.18
C MET A 201 -19.24 -8.53 5.80
N ASN A 202 -19.31 -9.65 5.06
CA ASN A 202 -19.80 -10.90 5.67
C ASN A 202 -18.77 -11.45 6.64
N THR A 203 -17.50 -11.47 6.25
CA THR A 203 -16.38 -11.86 7.13
C THR A 203 -16.35 -10.98 8.37
N LEU A 204 -16.43 -9.66 8.19
CA LEU A 204 -16.47 -8.71 9.31
C LEU A 204 -17.64 -8.98 10.28
N MET A 205 -18.84 -9.27 9.75
CA MET A 205 -20.01 -9.55 10.57
C MET A 205 -19.93 -10.90 11.30
N ASP A 206 -19.25 -11.89 10.71
CA ASP A 206 -18.98 -13.15 11.38
C ASP A 206 -17.99 -12.95 12.53
N ASP A 207 -16.91 -12.20 12.33
CA ASP A 207 -15.96 -11.82 13.39
C ASP A 207 -16.64 -10.99 14.48
N PHE A 208 -17.50 -10.06 14.09
CA PHE A 208 -18.31 -9.26 15.00
C PHE A 208 -19.15 -10.16 15.94
N ALA A 209 -19.85 -11.14 15.38
CA ALA A 209 -20.63 -12.09 16.16
C ALA A 209 -19.73 -13.04 17.00
N LEU A 210 -18.62 -13.51 16.43
CA LEU A 210 -17.66 -14.41 17.07
C LEU A 210 -17.02 -13.77 18.30
N TYR A 211 -16.62 -12.51 18.20
CA TYR A 211 -16.02 -11.75 19.30
C TYR A 211 -17.03 -11.40 20.39
N GLY A 212 -18.33 -11.50 20.10
CA GLY A 212 -19.42 -11.38 21.07
C GLY A 212 -20.16 -10.05 21.02
N PHE A 213 -20.10 -9.33 19.90
CA PHE A 213 -20.93 -8.16 19.68
C PHE A 213 -22.33 -8.55 19.20
N ILE A 214 -23.34 -7.75 19.56
CA ILE A 214 -24.74 -8.00 19.22
C ILE A 214 -25.41 -6.70 18.76
N LEU A 215 -25.95 -6.72 17.53
CA LEU A 215 -26.91 -5.74 17.03
C LEU A 215 -28.32 -6.26 17.32
N ARG A 216 -29.17 -5.41 17.92
CA ARG A 216 -30.47 -5.85 18.48
C ARG A 216 -31.62 -5.70 17.49
N ASP A 217 -31.52 -4.74 16.59
CA ASP A 217 -32.54 -4.34 15.63
C ASP A 217 -31.92 -3.65 14.40
N ASP A 218 -32.79 -3.23 13.48
CA ASP A 218 -32.40 -2.57 12.24
C ASP A 218 -31.78 -1.17 12.48
N ASP A 219 -32.14 -0.50 13.57
CA ASP A 219 -31.59 0.82 13.92
C ASP A 219 -30.13 0.68 14.39
N ASP A 220 -29.84 -0.33 15.21
CA ASP A 220 -28.48 -0.72 15.59
C ASP A 220 -27.63 -1.02 14.33
N PHE A 221 -28.19 -1.76 13.37
CA PHE A 221 -27.49 -2.09 12.13
C PHE A 221 -27.21 -0.85 11.27
N ALA A 222 -28.21 0.01 11.08
CA ALA A 222 -28.04 1.26 10.34
C ALA A 222 -26.96 2.14 11.00
N ARG A 223 -26.97 2.23 12.34
CA ARG A 223 -25.97 2.99 13.08
C ARG A 223 -24.58 2.39 12.98
N PHE A 224 -24.46 1.07 13.06
CA PHE A 224 -23.20 0.36 12.84
C PHE A 224 -22.64 0.66 11.45
N ALA A 225 -23.44 0.55 10.38
CA ALA A 225 -23.00 0.77 9.01
C ALA A 225 -22.50 2.22 8.80
N GLU A 226 -23.18 3.21 9.37
CA GLU A 226 -22.74 4.61 9.33
C GLU A 226 -21.39 4.81 10.04
N LEU A 227 -21.25 4.28 11.26
CA LEU A 227 -20.02 4.40 12.05
C LEU A 227 -18.85 3.65 11.40
N TYR A 228 -19.11 2.46 10.87
CA TYR A 228 -18.17 1.67 10.10
C TYR A 228 -17.66 2.46 8.90
N GLN A 229 -18.56 2.98 8.06
CA GLN A 229 -18.17 3.72 6.86
C GLN A 229 -17.38 4.99 7.19
N ASN A 230 -17.78 5.72 8.24
CA ASN A 230 -17.07 6.90 8.72
C ASN A 230 -15.68 6.56 9.23
N HIS A 231 -15.53 5.46 9.97
CA HIS A 231 -14.23 5.00 10.45
C HIS A 231 -13.33 4.56 9.28
N VAL A 232 -13.82 3.68 8.39
CA VAL A 232 -13.08 3.19 7.21
C VAL A 232 -12.54 4.34 6.38
N ASN A 233 -13.35 5.38 6.11
CA ASN A 233 -12.94 6.53 5.32
C ASN A 233 -11.77 7.33 5.93
N ASN A 234 -11.54 7.20 7.24
CA ASN A 234 -10.51 7.90 8.00
C ASN A 234 -9.46 6.95 8.61
N ALA A 235 -9.52 5.65 8.33
CA ALA A 235 -8.58 4.65 8.82
C ALA A 235 -7.54 4.33 7.75
N ARG A 236 -6.31 4.04 8.18
CA ARG A 236 -5.22 3.61 7.29
C ARG A 236 -5.40 2.13 6.94
N LEU A 237 -5.67 1.86 5.67
CA LEU A 237 -5.94 0.51 5.15
C LEU A 237 -4.70 -0.08 4.48
N PHE A 238 -4.54 -1.41 4.59
CA PHE A 238 -3.43 -2.13 3.96
C PHE A 238 -3.53 -2.08 2.43
N SER A 239 -4.75 -2.26 1.90
CA SER A 239 -5.06 -2.16 0.46
C SER A 239 -4.69 -0.79 -0.15
N ASN A 240 -4.51 0.23 0.70
CA ASN A 240 -4.18 1.60 0.33
C ASN A 240 -2.74 2.02 0.68
N CYS A 241 -1.86 1.05 0.94
CA CYS A 241 -0.46 1.33 1.30
C CYS A 241 -0.33 2.32 2.47
N GLY A 242 -1.22 2.24 3.46
CA GLY A 242 -1.23 3.11 4.64
C GLY A 242 -1.94 4.46 4.46
N TYR A 243 -2.49 4.76 3.28
CA TYR A 243 -3.37 5.92 3.12
C TYR A 243 -4.79 5.63 3.63
N THR A 244 -5.47 6.67 4.10
CA THR A 244 -6.93 6.65 4.28
C THR A 244 -7.65 6.83 2.94
N PRO A 245 -8.87 6.31 2.78
CA PRO A 245 -9.69 6.59 1.59
C PRO A 245 -9.91 8.09 1.35
N ASN A 246 -10.04 8.89 2.43
CA ASN A 246 -10.18 10.34 2.32
C ASN A 246 -8.91 11.02 1.78
N GLU A 247 -7.72 10.60 2.21
CA GLU A 247 -6.44 11.08 1.66
C GLU A 247 -6.32 10.71 0.17
N ILE A 248 -6.64 9.45 -0.21
CA ILE A 248 -6.65 9.03 -1.61
C ILE A 248 -7.60 9.89 -2.45
N ARG A 249 -8.81 10.14 -1.95
CA ARG A 249 -9.78 10.99 -2.64
C ARG A 249 -9.29 12.43 -2.78
N ALA A 250 -8.58 12.95 -1.79
CA ALA A 250 -7.98 14.28 -1.86
C ALA A 250 -6.80 14.35 -2.83
N MET A 251 -6.11 13.22 -3.04
CA MET A 251 -5.06 13.06 -4.06
C MET A 251 -5.61 12.81 -5.47
N GLN A 252 -6.91 12.54 -5.64
CA GLN A 252 -7.47 12.32 -6.96
C GLN A 252 -7.38 13.61 -7.80
N PRO A 253 -6.96 13.49 -9.07
CA PRO A 253 -6.97 14.62 -9.99
C PRO A 253 -8.39 15.19 -10.09
N THR A 254 -8.52 16.51 -10.06
CA THR A 254 -9.80 17.22 -10.18
C THR A 254 -10.49 16.87 -11.51
N GLU A 255 -11.80 17.13 -11.68
CA GLU A 255 -12.48 16.99 -13.00
C GLU A 255 -11.78 17.77 -14.13
N TYR A 256 -11.02 18.80 -13.78
CA TYR A 256 -10.15 19.54 -14.69
C TYR A 256 -9.00 18.68 -15.21
N ASP A 257 -8.37 17.89 -14.34
CA ASP A 257 -7.24 17.03 -14.65
C ASP A 257 -7.64 15.79 -15.45
N LYS A 258 -8.86 15.25 -15.22
CA LYS A 258 -9.45 14.15 -16.02
C LYS A 258 -9.67 14.52 -17.49
N ASN A 259 -9.73 15.82 -17.80
CA ASN A 259 -9.96 16.34 -19.15
C ASN A 259 -8.73 17.06 -19.73
N ALA A 260 -7.63 17.16 -18.98
CA ALA A 260 -6.42 17.83 -19.41
C ALA A 260 -5.58 16.89 -20.29
N THR A 261 -5.58 17.14 -21.60
CA THR A 261 -4.73 16.44 -22.57
C THR A 261 -3.62 17.37 -23.06
N ILE A 262 -2.41 16.82 -23.23
CA ILE A 262 -1.32 17.48 -23.98
C ILE A 262 -1.44 17.02 -25.42
N SER A 263 -1.34 17.92 -26.39
CA SER A 263 -1.34 17.55 -27.81
C SER A 263 0.05 17.68 -28.41
N ILE A 264 0.52 16.67 -29.15
CA ILE A 264 1.71 16.76 -29.99
C ILE A 264 1.45 17.85 -31.04
N GLY A 265 2.16 18.97 -30.88
CA GLY A 265 2.04 20.12 -31.80
C GLY A 265 2.42 19.74 -33.23
N LYS A 266 1.89 20.49 -34.21
CA LYS A 266 2.10 20.20 -35.64
C LYS A 266 3.57 20.05 -36.03
N ASN A 267 4.47 20.84 -35.43
CA ASN A 267 5.90 20.78 -35.72
C ASN A 267 6.54 19.50 -35.18
N MET A 268 6.25 19.14 -33.92
CA MET A 268 6.77 17.91 -33.32
C MET A 268 6.21 16.66 -34.02
N ARG A 269 4.93 16.69 -34.43
CA ARG A 269 4.35 15.63 -35.25
C ARG A 269 5.08 15.49 -36.58
N ALA A 270 5.35 16.59 -37.28
CA ALA A 270 6.11 16.55 -38.53
C ALA A 270 7.52 15.99 -38.34
N MET A 271 8.22 16.34 -37.25
CA MET A 271 9.54 15.80 -36.89
C MET A 271 9.51 14.30 -36.59
N LEU A 272 8.41 13.79 -36.02
CA LEU A 272 8.22 12.35 -35.77
C LEU A 272 7.89 11.60 -37.07
N GLU A 273 7.07 12.20 -37.94
CA GLU A 273 6.65 11.60 -39.22
C GLU A 273 7.78 11.59 -40.27
N ASN A 274 8.64 12.61 -40.29
CA ASN A 274 9.77 12.70 -41.22
C ASN A 274 11.05 12.00 -40.70
N GLY A 275 11.02 11.48 -39.46
CA GLY A 275 12.14 10.78 -38.84
C GLY A 275 13.26 11.67 -38.30
N GLU A 276 13.07 12.99 -38.21
CA GLU A 276 14.00 13.91 -37.53
C GLU A 276 14.03 13.70 -36.01
N LEU A 277 12.94 13.17 -35.44
CA LEU A 277 12.84 12.72 -34.06
C LEU A 277 12.47 11.25 -34.03
N ASP A 278 13.26 10.42 -33.34
CA ASP A 278 12.97 8.99 -33.19
C ASP A 278 11.76 8.78 -32.28
N ILE A 279 10.70 8.21 -32.86
CA ILE A 279 9.43 7.99 -32.20
C ILE A 279 9.49 6.92 -31.10
N TYR A 280 10.37 5.92 -31.23
CA TYR A 280 10.53 4.87 -30.22
C TYR A 280 11.33 5.37 -29.03
N ASP A 281 12.34 6.20 -29.27
CA ASP A 281 13.11 6.84 -28.20
C ASP A 281 12.26 7.85 -27.42
N LEU A 282 11.42 8.64 -28.12
CA LEU A 282 10.45 9.52 -27.45
C LEU A 282 9.42 8.73 -26.63
N ARG A 283 8.89 7.64 -27.17
CA ARG A 283 7.95 6.77 -26.44
C ARG A 283 8.60 6.20 -25.18
N ARG A 284 9.84 5.74 -25.29
CA ARG A 284 10.60 5.19 -24.16
C ARG A 284 10.87 6.24 -23.09
N SER A 285 11.31 7.43 -23.46
CA SER A 285 11.57 8.50 -22.48
C SER A 285 10.31 8.90 -21.71
N ILE A 286 9.16 8.99 -22.37
CA ILE A 286 7.87 9.29 -21.70
C ILE A 286 7.44 8.15 -20.76
N MET A 287 7.71 6.89 -21.10
CA MET A 287 7.42 5.75 -20.22
C MET A 287 8.35 5.69 -19.01
N GLU A 288 9.63 6.00 -19.18
CA GLU A 288 10.67 5.88 -18.15
C GLU A 288 10.79 7.12 -17.26
N GLU A 289 10.14 8.23 -17.62
CA GLU A 289 10.15 9.47 -16.84
C GLU A 289 9.58 9.25 -15.43
N GLN A 290 10.41 9.40 -14.40
CA GLN A 290 10.02 9.21 -13.01
C GLN A 290 9.12 10.35 -12.49
N GLU A 291 9.31 11.57 -13.00
CA GLU A 291 8.54 12.75 -12.61
C GLU A 291 7.69 13.27 -13.77
N PHE A 292 6.65 12.53 -14.14
CA PHE A 292 5.68 13.00 -15.12
C PHE A 292 4.55 13.80 -14.45
N PRO A 293 4.13 14.95 -15.01
CA PRO A 293 3.18 15.85 -14.34
C PRO A 293 1.82 15.25 -13.93
N ASN A 294 1.33 14.25 -14.67
CA ASN A 294 0.10 13.51 -14.40
C ASN A 294 0.05 12.25 -15.29
N GLU A 295 -0.28 11.09 -14.73
CA GLU A 295 -0.40 9.82 -15.48
C GLU A 295 -1.42 9.88 -16.62
N TRP A 296 -2.55 10.58 -16.46
CA TRP A 296 -3.51 10.75 -17.56
C TRP A 296 -2.93 11.53 -18.75
N MET A 297 -2.05 12.51 -18.45
CA MET A 297 -1.34 13.25 -19.50
C MET A 297 -0.27 12.38 -20.16
N ARG A 298 0.34 11.45 -19.39
CA ARG A 298 1.30 10.47 -19.90
C ARG A 298 0.60 9.55 -20.89
N ASP A 299 -0.53 8.97 -20.46
CA ASP A 299 -1.37 8.09 -21.27
C ASP A 299 -1.86 8.80 -22.55
N SER A 300 -2.36 10.02 -22.42
CA SER A 300 -2.82 10.82 -23.58
C SER A 300 -1.70 11.14 -24.58
N LEU A 301 -0.45 11.30 -24.12
CA LEU A 301 0.69 11.55 -24.98
C LEU A 301 1.17 10.25 -25.65
N LEU A 302 1.19 9.14 -24.92
CA LEU A 302 1.51 7.81 -25.44
C LEU A 302 0.49 7.36 -26.49
N GLU A 303 -0.81 7.62 -26.27
CA GLU A 303 -1.87 7.34 -27.24
C GLU A 303 -1.64 8.10 -28.56
N GLN A 304 -1.24 9.36 -28.50
CA GLN A 304 -0.92 10.14 -29.71
C GLN A 304 0.33 9.64 -30.44
N ILE A 305 1.32 9.11 -29.71
CA ILE A 305 2.49 8.46 -30.30
C ILE A 305 2.06 7.17 -31.01
N ASP A 306 1.21 6.36 -30.36
CA ASP A 306 0.69 5.12 -30.92
C ASP A 306 -0.22 5.39 -32.15
N GLU A 307 -0.96 6.51 -32.17
CA GLU A 307 -1.69 6.98 -33.36
C GLU A 307 -0.75 7.30 -34.53
N ILE A 308 0.37 8.00 -34.28
CA ILE A 308 1.37 8.33 -35.31
C ILE A 308 2.05 7.05 -35.82
N LEU A 309 2.42 6.13 -34.93
CA LEU A 309 2.95 4.81 -35.29
C LEU A 309 1.96 4.00 -36.14
N ALA A 310 0.67 4.14 -35.88
CA ALA A 310 -0.40 3.48 -36.64
C ALA A 310 -0.83 4.23 -37.91
N GLY A 311 -0.21 5.37 -38.24
CA GLY A 311 -0.58 6.20 -39.40
C GLY A 311 -2.00 6.78 -39.33
N ARG A 312 -2.56 6.95 -38.12
CA ARG A 312 -3.93 7.43 -37.90
C ARG A 312 -3.98 8.94 -37.70
N SER A 313 -5.05 9.57 -38.19
CA SER A 313 -5.31 11.00 -37.95
C SER A 313 -5.75 11.21 -36.49
N PRO A 314 -5.38 12.32 -35.83
CA PRO A 314 -5.71 12.54 -34.43
C PRO A 314 -7.23 12.54 -34.20
N SER A 315 -7.67 11.70 -33.25
CA SER A 315 -9.06 11.68 -32.78
C SER A 315 -9.41 13.02 -32.11
N ALA A 316 -10.37 13.75 -32.66
CA ALA A 316 -10.84 15.01 -32.09
C ALA A 316 -11.87 14.72 -31.00
N LYS A 317 -11.45 14.68 -29.73
CA LYS A 317 -12.31 14.84 -28.54
C LYS A 317 -11.49 14.96 -27.23
N SER A 318 -10.92 16.14 -26.98
CA SER A 318 -10.62 16.60 -25.61
C SER A 318 -10.38 18.11 -25.61
N LYS A 319 -10.71 18.77 -24.49
CA LYS A 319 -10.59 20.22 -24.33
C LYS A 319 -9.12 20.56 -24.11
N LYS A 320 -8.46 21.11 -25.13
CA LYS A 320 -7.06 21.57 -25.04
C LYS A 320 -6.89 22.55 -23.89
N ILE A 321 -5.90 22.31 -23.03
CA ILE A 321 -5.56 23.23 -21.96
C ILE A 321 -5.12 24.59 -22.52
N GLY A 322 -5.79 25.64 -22.06
CA GLY A 322 -5.44 27.00 -22.47
C GLY A 322 -4.13 27.45 -21.80
N ARG A 323 -3.25 28.14 -22.53
CA ARG A 323 -1.95 28.64 -21.98
C ARG A 323 -2.08 29.47 -20.68
N ASN A 324 -3.22 30.09 -20.44
CA ASN A 324 -3.48 30.90 -19.23
C ASN A 324 -4.32 30.17 -18.16
N GLU A 325 -4.77 28.95 -18.41
CA GLU A 325 -5.52 28.14 -17.44
C GLU A 325 -4.59 27.60 -16.32
N PRO A 326 -5.14 27.21 -15.15
CA PRO A 326 -4.38 26.56 -14.08
C PRO A 326 -3.64 25.32 -14.60
N CYS A 327 -2.42 25.09 -14.11
CA CYS A 327 -1.60 23.97 -14.56
C CYS A 327 -2.08 22.67 -13.90
N PRO A 328 -2.31 21.59 -14.67
CA PRO A 328 -2.93 20.34 -14.20
C PRO A 328 -1.94 19.44 -13.44
N CYS A 329 -0.71 19.91 -13.22
CA CYS A 329 0.29 19.26 -12.39
C CYS A 329 0.13 19.60 -10.89
N GLY A 330 -0.97 20.23 -10.50
CA GLY A 330 -1.23 20.64 -9.12
C GLY A 330 -0.40 21.85 -8.62
N SER A 331 0.45 22.47 -9.45
CA SER A 331 1.33 23.57 -9.01
C SER A 331 0.63 24.89 -8.64
N GLY A 332 -0.65 25.03 -8.97
CA GLY A 332 -1.42 26.27 -8.80
C GLY A 332 -1.01 27.44 -9.73
N LYS A 333 -0.01 27.25 -10.60
CA LYS A 333 0.46 28.27 -11.57
C LYS A 333 -0.34 28.19 -12.87
N LYS A 334 -0.27 29.23 -13.73
CA LYS A 334 -0.79 29.15 -15.11
C LYS A 334 0.04 28.16 -15.94
N TYR A 335 -0.58 27.41 -16.86
CA TYR A 335 0.09 26.40 -17.69
C TYR A 335 1.38 26.93 -18.35
N LYS A 336 1.34 28.12 -18.99
CA LYS A 336 2.52 28.75 -19.62
C LYS A 336 3.67 29.15 -18.67
N LYS A 337 3.45 29.10 -17.35
CA LYS A 337 4.44 29.43 -16.30
C LYS A 337 4.86 28.19 -15.51
N CYS A 338 4.51 27.00 -16.00
CA CYS A 338 4.77 25.73 -15.36
C CYS A 338 5.09 24.68 -16.43
N CYS A 339 4.15 23.79 -16.78
CA CYS A 339 4.41 22.70 -17.73
C CYS A 339 4.32 23.12 -19.21
N GLY A 340 3.96 24.37 -19.51
CA GLY A 340 3.84 24.90 -20.88
C GLY A 340 5.07 25.68 -21.35
N HIS A 341 6.25 25.38 -20.80
CA HIS A 341 7.55 25.94 -21.19
C HIS A 341 8.13 25.19 -22.37
#